data_AF-A0A5K1ET46-F1
#
_entry.id   AF-A0A5K1ET46-F1
#
_cell.length_a   1.000
_cell.length_b   1.000
_cell.length_c   1.000
_cell.angle_alpha   90.00
_cell.angle_beta   90.00
_cell.angle_gamma   90.00
#
_symmetry.space_group_name_H-M   'P 1'
#
loop_
_entity.id
_entity.type
_entity.pdbx_description
1 polymer ?
#
loop_
_entity_poly.entity_id
_entity_poly.type
_entity_poly.pdbx_seq_one_letter_code
_entity_poly.pdbx_strand_id
1 'polypeptide(L)'
;KSLAYAHGSQCGFCTPGFVMSMYALLRSSKGKPTEEQIEEALAGNLCRCTGYRAIVDAFKVFAKKDDPMYTHHSSPGISSNAFVCPLSGKQCTCGAMSAGYPETSSMDEVCSTNYKHIACSETVGSSYSDKELIFPPELLLRKMVPLSLSGFGGIKWFRPLNLEQVLDLKSRHPDARLIVGNTEVGIETRFKDARYQVLILVAYVPELCALVVKDDGLEIGSAVRLTTLSIALKEVVSKRSFHETSACRAILEQLKWFAGNQIKNVASVGGNICTASPISDLNPLWIASRAEFRIVDCQGNTRTTLAKNFFKGYRRVDLKHNEILLSIFLPWTRHSEYVKEFKQAHRRDDDIALVNAGMRILLEKNGMAVKISEASIVYGGIAPVPYLATKTEFFLKGKDWGPDLLDGALDTLKDEMILADDAPGGMVEFRKSLTLSFFFKLYLWITADLEASGSIIRCLQPSYLSAVQPYKKVTTKGVQNYEIVKHGKPVGSPIMHLSAEMQ
;
A
#
# COMPACT_ATOMS: atom_id res chain seq x y z
N LYS A 1 6.33 18.80 -19.42
CA LYS A 1 7.56 19.63 -19.38
C LYS A 1 8.66 19.04 -18.53
N SER A 2 8.54 19.01 -17.19
CA SER A 2 9.61 18.46 -16.32
C SER A 2 10.09 17.07 -16.76
N LEU A 3 9.14 16.15 -17.01
CA LEU A 3 9.42 14.79 -17.47
C LEU A 3 10.20 14.72 -18.79
N ALA A 4 9.89 15.59 -19.75
CA ALA A 4 10.56 15.65 -21.05
C ALA A 4 12.00 16.18 -20.89
N TYR A 5 12.18 17.31 -20.20
CA TYR A 5 13.50 17.93 -19.98
C TYR A 5 14.45 17.07 -19.15
N ALA A 6 13.92 16.27 -18.23
CA ALA A 6 14.70 15.36 -17.43
C ALA A 6 15.07 14.05 -18.17
N HIS A 7 14.78 13.94 -19.47
CA HIS A 7 14.97 12.72 -20.26
C HIS A 7 14.18 11.52 -19.72
N GLY A 8 13.02 11.78 -19.08
CA GLY A 8 12.12 10.78 -18.53
C GLY A 8 11.20 10.12 -19.56
N SER A 9 11.36 10.44 -20.86
CA SER A 9 10.64 9.81 -21.95
C SER A 9 11.62 9.33 -23.04
N GLN A 10 11.48 8.07 -23.44
CA GLN A 10 12.23 7.46 -24.55
C GLN A 10 11.27 7.06 -25.67
N CYS A 11 10.64 5.89 -25.58
CA CYS A 11 9.64 5.46 -26.58
C CYS A 11 8.32 6.24 -26.50
N GLY A 12 8.03 6.89 -25.36
CA GLY A 12 6.84 7.71 -25.15
C GLY A 12 5.57 6.98 -24.75
N PHE A 13 5.47 5.67 -24.96
CA PHE A 13 4.20 4.95 -24.79
C PHE A 13 3.62 5.01 -23.37
N CYS A 14 4.48 4.93 -22.34
CA CYS A 14 4.05 5.00 -20.94
C CYS A 14 3.93 6.44 -20.41
N THR A 15 4.45 7.43 -21.14
CA THR A 15 4.61 8.82 -20.68
C THR A 15 3.27 9.44 -20.24
N PRO A 16 2.15 9.29 -20.97
CA PRO A 16 0.85 9.81 -20.52
C PRO A 16 0.41 9.26 -19.16
N GLY A 17 0.65 7.96 -18.88
CA GLY A 17 0.27 7.34 -17.61
C GLY A 17 1.03 7.93 -16.42
N PHE A 18 2.34 8.15 -16.57
CA PHE A 18 3.17 8.81 -15.57
C PHE A 18 2.75 10.27 -15.34
N VAL A 19 2.50 11.02 -16.42
CA VAL A 19 2.04 12.41 -16.35
C VAL A 19 0.70 12.49 -15.61
N MET A 20 -0.28 11.66 -15.97
CA MET A 20 -1.60 11.69 -15.34
C MET A 20 -1.57 11.25 -13.87
N SER A 21 -0.71 10.29 -13.52
CA SER A 21 -0.53 9.85 -12.12
C SER A 21 0.06 10.98 -11.26
N MET A 22 1.09 11.66 -11.76
CA MET A 22 1.68 12.80 -11.05
C MET A 22 0.72 13.99 -10.99
N TYR A 23 0.01 14.28 -12.09
CA TYR A 23 -1.00 15.33 -12.14
C TYR A 23 -2.11 15.10 -11.10
N ALA A 24 -2.66 13.88 -11.03
CA ALA A 24 -3.69 13.53 -10.05
C ALA A 24 -3.18 13.66 -8.60
N LEU A 25 -1.93 13.30 -8.33
CA LEU A 25 -1.31 13.49 -7.01
C LEU A 25 -1.22 14.98 -6.64
N LEU A 26 -0.72 15.82 -7.54
CA LEU A 26 -0.59 17.26 -7.31
C LEU A 26 -1.96 17.93 -7.07
N ARG A 27 -2.99 17.53 -7.84
CA ARG A 27 -4.36 18.06 -7.69
C ARG A 27 -5.06 17.64 -6.41
N SER A 28 -4.70 16.49 -5.85
CA SER A 28 -5.36 15.93 -4.66
C SER A 28 -4.62 16.23 -3.36
N SER A 29 -3.37 16.67 -3.44
CA SER A 29 -2.54 16.99 -2.29
C SER A 29 -2.90 18.38 -1.74
N LYS A 30 -3.07 18.51 -0.42
CA LYS A 30 -3.34 19.80 0.26
C LYS A 30 -2.11 20.73 0.29
N GLY A 31 -0.95 20.24 -0.14
CA GLY A 31 0.32 20.94 -0.20
C GLY A 31 1.31 20.15 -1.05
N LYS A 32 2.60 20.50 -1.00
CA LYS A 32 3.63 19.77 -1.74
C LYS A 32 3.71 18.31 -1.25
N PRO A 33 3.62 17.31 -2.14
CA PRO A 33 3.71 15.90 -1.75
C PRO A 33 5.11 15.55 -1.23
N THR A 34 5.23 14.51 -0.42
CA THR A 34 6.54 13.95 -0.07
C THR A 34 7.09 13.08 -1.21
N GLU A 35 8.40 12.79 -1.20
CA GLU A 35 8.98 11.87 -2.18
C GLU A 35 8.34 10.47 -2.13
N GLU A 36 7.98 9.98 -0.93
CA GLU A 36 7.28 8.70 -0.77
C GLU A 36 5.90 8.72 -1.44
N GLN A 37 5.15 9.82 -1.31
CA GLN A 37 3.85 9.97 -1.98
C GLN A 37 3.98 10.00 -3.50
N ILE A 38 5.03 10.63 -4.03
CA ILE A 38 5.34 10.63 -5.46
C ILE A 38 5.60 9.20 -5.91
N GLU A 39 6.54 8.49 -5.28
CA GLU A 39 6.85 7.10 -5.66
C GLU A 39 5.63 6.18 -5.55
N GLU A 40 4.79 6.31 -4.53
CA GLU A 40 3.54 5.55 -4.38
C GLU A 40 2.54 5.84 -5.52
N ALA A 41 2.40 7.10 -5.93
CA ALA A 41 1.54 7.48 -7.05
C ALA A 41 2.03 6.91 -8.39
N LEU A 42 3.34 6.71 -8.54
CA LEU A 42 3.93 6.16 -9.75
C LEU A 42 3.93 4.62 -9.79
N ALA A 43 3.77 3.95 -8.65
CA ALA A 43 3.97 2.50 -8.50
C ALA A 43 3.12 1.63 -9.46
N GLY A 44 1.93 2.11 -9.85
CA GLY A 44 1.06 1.42 -10.82
C GLY A 44 1.41 1.65 -12.30
N ASN A 45 2.49 2.37 -12.61
CA ASN A 45 2.90 2.66 -13.98
C ASN A 45 4.20 1.91 -14.30
N LEU A 46 4.20 1.19 -15.42
CA LEU A 46 5.37 0.43 -15.86
C LEU A 46 6.09 1.14 -17.00
N CYS A 47 7.41 1.24 -16.89
CA CYS A 47 8.29 1.69 -17.96
C CYS A 47 9.34 0.63 -18.24
N ARG A 48 9.54 0.30 -19.52
CA ARG A 48 10.56 -0.66 -19.96
C ARG A 48 11.85 0.00 -20.45
N CYS A 49 11.82 1.29 -20.76
CA CYS A 49 12.91 1.99 -21.45
C CYS A 49 13.79 2.81 -20.49
N THR A 50 13.20 3.60 -19.59
CA THR A 50 13.92 4.64 -18.84
C THR A 50 14.65 4.14 -17.59
N GLY A 51 14.32 2.92 -17.13
CA GLY A 51 14.78 2.43 -15.83
C GLY A 51 14.26 3.25 -14.64
N TYR A 52 13.18 4.03 -14.83
CA TYR A 52 12.49 4.88 -13.83
C TYR A 52 13.29 6.07 -13.27
N ARG A 53 14.61 6.00 -13.19
CA ARG A 53 15.45 7.04 -12.55
C ARG A 53 15.13 8.44 -13.05
N ALA A 54 15.18 8.65 -14.37
CA ALA A 54 14.91 9.96 -14.98
C ALA A 54 13.47 10.46 -14.74
N ILE A 55 12.50 9.54 -14.65
CA ILE A 55 11.10 9.86 -14.35
C ILE A 55 10.96 10.35 -12.91
N VAL A 56 11.57 9.63 -11.97
CA VAL A 56 11.54 9.96 -10.55
C VAL A 56 12.23 11.30 -10.30
N ASP A 57 13.43 11.50 -10.85
CA ASP A 57 14.15 12.78 -10.76
C ASP A 57 13.29 13.95 -11.29
N ALA A 58 12.61 13.74 -12.41
CA ALA A 58 11.74 14.75 -13.02
C ALA A 58 10.58 15.19 -12.12
N PHE A 59 10.08 14.30 -11.26
CA PHE A 59 8.93 14.59 -10.42
C PHE A 59 9.31 14.97 -8.99
N LYS A 60 10.50 14.59 -8.50
CA LYS A 60 11.01 15.02 -7.19
C LYS A 60 11.14 16.53 -7.04
N VAL A 61 11.23 17.28 -8.15
CA VAL A 61 11.19 18.76 -8.12
C VAL A 61 9.91 19.32 -7.50
N PHE A 62 8.81 18.54 -7.48
CA PHE A 62 7.55 18.92 -6.85
C PHE A 62 7.44 18.48 -5.38
N ALA A 63 8.41 17.72 -4.87
CA ALA A 63 8.38 17.22 -3.51
C ALA A 63 8.56 18.36 -2.49
N LYS A 64 8.02 18.17 -1.29
CA LYS A 64 8.37 18.99 -0.13
C LYS A 64 9.87 18.77 0.18
N LYS A 65 10.67 19.81 0.05
CA LYS A 65 12.05 19.82 0.55
C LYS A 65 11.99 20.01 2.07
N ASP A 66 11.98 18.92 2.83
CA ASP A 66 12.26 18.99 4.27
C ASP A 66 13.78 19.11 4.44
N ASP A 67 14.30 20.32 4.24
CA ASP A 67 15.71 20.60 4.48
C ASP A 67 15.87 21.59 5.66
N PRO A 68 16.23 21.11 6.86
CA PRO A 68 16.63 21.99 7.95
C PRO A 68 17.96 22.75 7.69
N MET A 69 18.66 22.52 6.57
CA MET A 69 19.80 23.35 6.16
C MET A 69 19.42 24.69 5.51
N TYR A 70 18.15 24.94 5.18
CA TYR A 70 17.72 26.17 4.49
C TYR A 70 16.62 26.97 5.20
N THR A 71 16.19 26.56 6.40
CA THR A 71 15.56 27.50 7.32
C THR A 71 16.64 28.43 7.83
N HIS A 72 16.73 29.63 7.26
CA HIS A 72 17.39 30.78 7.88
C HIS A 72 16.72 31.07 9.23
N HIS A 73 17.07 30.30 10.25
CA HIS A 73 16.97 30.75 11.62
C HIS A 73 18.12 31.72 11.82
N SER A 74 17.84 32.99 11.57
CA SER A 74 18.45 34.06 12.33
C SER A 74 18.14 33.75 13.80
N SER A 75 19.11 33.22 14.53
CA SER A 75 19.08 33.17 15.98
C SER A 75 20.36 33.80 16.53
N PRO A 76 20.25 34.49 17.68
CA PRO A 76 21.15 35.56 18.05
C PRO A 76 22.50 35.00 18.49
N GLY A 77 23.54 35.80 18.26
CA GLY A 77 24.92 35.38 18.39
C GLY A 77 25.29 34.77 19.74
N ILE A 78 26.09 33.71 19.67
CA ILE A 78 27.10 33.38 20.68
C ILE A 78 28.38 32.99 19.94
N SER A 79 29.44 33.73 20.26
CA SER A 79 30.79 33.63 19.76
C SER A 79 31.51 32.34 20.21
N SER A 80 32.07 31.58 19.28
CA SER A 80 33.45 31.07 19.33
C SER A 80 33.75 30.25 18.06
N ASN A 81 34.66 30.78 17.24
CA ASN A 81 35.10 30.20 15.98
C ASN A 81 35.95 28.96 16.22
N ALA A 82 35.45 27.79 15.85
CA ALA A 82 36.29 26.69 15.38
C ALA A 82 35.54 25.78 14.42
N PHE A 83 35.91 25.85 13.14
CA PHE A 83 35.35 24.99 12.09
C PHE A 83 35.96 23.58 12.20
N VAL A 84 35.12 22.57 12.40
CA VAL A 84 35.53 21.16 12.49
C VAL A 84 35.31 20.49 11.14
N CYS A 85 36.34 19.81 10.62
CA CYS A 85 36.31 19.20 9.29
C CYS A 85 35.40 17.95 9.26
N PRO A 86 34.40 17.86 8.35
CA PRO A 86 33.46 16.74 8.28
C PRO A 86 34.08 15.38 7.95
N LEU A 87 35.29 15.36 7.36
CA LEU A 87 35.98 14.13 6.95
C LEU A 87 36.93 13.59 8.02
N SER A 88 37.46 14.44 8.91
CA SER A 88 38.48 14.04 9.89
C SER A 88 38.10 14.26 11.34
N GLY A 89 37.01 14.98 11.62
CA GLY A 89 36.51 15.22 12.99
C GLY A 89 37.43 16.07 13.87
N LYS A 90 38.43 16.77 13.30
CA LYS A 90 39.35 17.68 14.00
C LYS A 90 39.18 19.14 13.55
N GLN A 91 39.57 20.10 14.38
CA GLN A 91 39.58 21.53 14.05
C GLN A 91 40.57 21.81 12.89
N CYS A 92 40.11 22.50 11.84
CA CYS A 92 40.94 22.91 10.69
C CYS A 92 41.19 24.42 10.71
N THR A 93 42.43 24.83 10.44
CA THR A 93 42.86 26.24 10.30
C THR A 93 42.82 26.75 8.86
N CYS A 94 42.25 25.97 7.93
CA CYS A 94 42.17 26.26 6.50
C CYS A 94 41.22 27.42 6.10
N GLY A 95 40.69 28.18 7.06
CA GLY A 95 39.72 29.25 6.86
C GLY A 95 40.20 30.60 7.39
N ALA A 96 41.28 31.15 6.83
CA ALA A 96 41.60 32.57 6.92
C ALA A 96 42.65 32.93 5.87
N MET A 97 42.28 33.67 4.83
CA MET A 97 43.07 34.71 4.14
C MET A 97 42.31 35.17 2.88
N SER A 98 41.82 36.41 2.93
CA SER A 98 41.28 37.15 1.79
C SER A 98 42.08 38.45 1.65
N ALA A 99 42.71 38.68 0.49
CA ALA A 99 42.85 39.96 -0.23
C ALA A 99 44.16 40.06 -1.07
N GLY A 100 44.05 40.60 -2.30
CA GLY A 100 45.13 41.34 -2.99
C GLY A 100 45.50 40.89 -4.41
N TYR A 101 45.10 41.67 -5.43
CA TYR A 101 45.64 41.69 -6.81
C TYR A 101 47.14 42.11 -6.81
N PRO A 102 48.00 41.75 -7.80
CA PRO A 102 47.90 42.21 -9.19
C PRO A 102 48.27 41.21 -10.30
N GLU A 103 47.87 41.60 -11.52
CA GLU A 103 48.08 40.93 -12.81
C GLU A 103 49.55 40.63 -13.12
N THR A 104 49.85 39.45 -13.69
CA THR A 104 50.66 39.29 -14.91
C THR A 104 50.71 37.83 -15.39
N SER A 105 50.31 37.66 -16.65
CA SER A 105 50.72 36.67 -17.67
C SER A 105 51.18 35.24 -17.31
N SER A 106 50.58 34.33 -18.10
CA SER A 106 51.13 33.12 -18.72
C SER A 106 50.79 31.76 -18.08
N MET A 107 49.87 31.08 -18.76
CA MET A 107 49.81 29.64 -19.06
C MET A 107 50.54 28.70 -18.10
N ASP A 108 49.76 27.87 -17.40
CA ASP A 108 49.99 26.42 -17.46
C ASP A 108 48.67 25.66 -17.22
N GLU A 109 48.31 24.89 -18.24
CA GLU A 109 47.18 23.97 -18.31
C GLU A 109 47.39 22.78 -17.37
N VAL A 110 46.48 22.54 -16.42
CA VAL A 110 46.13 21.17 -15.99
C VAL A 110 44.63 21.06 -15.73
N CYS A 111 43.98 20.37 -16.67
CA CYS A 111 42.61 19.85 -16.74
C CYS A 111 41.73 19.92 -15.47
N SER A 112 40.81 20.88 -15.45
CA SER A 112 39.55 20.76 -14.72
C SER A 112 38.61 19.82 -15.48
N THR A 113 38.26 18.68 -14.89
CA THR A 113 37.33 17.73 -15.49
C THR A 113 35.91 18.32 -15.50
N ASN A 114 35.42 18.62 -16.70
CA ASN A 114 34.14 19.27 -17.00
C ASN A 114 32.91 18.35 -16.82
N TYR A 115 32.71 17.77 -15.62
CA TYR A 115 31.47 17.05 -15.32
C TYR A 115 30.35 18.03 -14.96
N LYS A 116 29.32 18.14 -15.81
CA LYS A 116 28.09 18.87 -15.47
C LYS A 116 26.98 17.90 -15.09
N HIS A 117 26.44 18.06 -13.89
CA HIS A 117 25.15 17.46 -13.53
C HIS A 117 24.08 17.89 -14.55
N ILE A 118 23.25 16.95 -15.01
CA ILE A 118 22.01 17.30 -15.72
C ILE A 118 21.12 18.00 -14.68
N ALA A 119 21.17 19.33 -14.67
CA ALA A 119 20.33 20.12 -13.80
C ALA A 119 18.88 19.96 -14.29
N CYS A 120 18.08 19.19 -13.54
CA CYS A 120 16.64 19.35 -13.61
C CYS A 120 16.37 20.77 -13.11
N SER A 121 16.00 21.67 -14.02
CA SER A 121 15.85 23.09 -13.69
C SER A 121 14.79 23.23 -12.59
N GLU A 122 15.21 23.68 -11.40
CA GLU A 122 14.31 23.96 -10.28
C GLU A 122 13.20 24.96 -10.68
N THR A 123 13.50 25.80 -11.67
CA THR A 123 12.60 26.77 -12.29
C THR A 123 11.39 26.15 -13.01
N VAL A 124 11.44 24.89 -13.47
CA VAL A 124 10.24 24.24 -14.05
C VAL A 124 9.30 23.74 -12.96
N GLY A 125 9.84 23.25 -11.83
CA GLY A 125 9.05 22.72 -10.71
C GLY A 125 8.34 23.79 -9.86
N SER A 126 8.95 24.98 -9.72
CA SER A 126 8.36 26.12 -9.00
C SER A 126 7.20 26.79 -9.74
N SER A 127 7.01 26.47 -11.01
CA SER A 127 6.04 27.11 -11.92
C SER A 127 4.71 26.36 -12.07
N TYR A 128 4.37 25.45 -11.15
CA TYR A 128 3.01 24.88 -11.12
C TYR A 128 2.02 26.02 -10.87
N SER A 129 1.57 26.62 -11.97
CA SER A 129 0.75 27.82 -11.99
C SER A 129 -0.68 27.45 -11.63
N ASP A 130 -1.36 28.29 -10.85
CA ASP A 130 -2.76 28.13 -10.44
C ASP A 130 -3.80 28.06 -11.59
N LYS A 131 -3.36 28.06 -12.86
CA LYS A 131 -4.21 27.94 -14.05
C LYS A 131 -4.50 26.48 -14.36
N GLU A 132 -5.28 25.85 -13.50
CA GLU A 132 -5.74 24.49 -13.66
C GLU A 132 -7.11 24.39 -14.33
N LEU A 133 -7.43 23.20 -14.82
CA LEU A 133 -8.77 22.93 -15.34
C LEU A 133 -9.80 23.13 -14.23
N ILE A 134 -10.77 24.02 -14.49
CA ILE A 134 -11.92 24.22 -13.61
C ILE A 134 -12.80 22.97 -13.61
N PHE A 135 -13.44 22.70 -12.48
CA PHE A 135 -14.48 21.68 -12.46
C PHE A 135 -15.69 22.18 -13.28
N PRO A 136 -16.23 21.40 -14.23
CA PRO A 136 -17.34 21.85 -15.07
C PRO A 136 -18.57 22.29 -14.25
N PRO A 137 -19.01 23.56 -14.33
CA PRO A 137 -20.12 24.06 -13.50
C PRO A 137 -21.43 23.30 -13.70
N GLU A 138 -21.69 22.82 -14.91
CA GLU A 138 -22.87 21.99 -15.24
C GLU A 138 -22.95 20.71 -14.39
N LEU A 139 -21.81 20.12 -14.04
CA LEU A 139 -21.77 18.91 -13.21
C LEU A 139 -22.05 19.19 -11.73
N LEU A 140 -21.80 20.41 -11.24
CA LEU A 140 -22.14 20.81 -9.86
C LEU A 140 -23.66 20.96 -9.68
N LEU A 141 -24.35 21.41 -10.72
CA LEU A 141 -25.80 21.63 -10.72
C LEU A 141 -26.58 20.34 -10.99
N ARG A 142 -25.92 19.29 -11.47
CA ARG A 142 -26.57 18.04 -11.87
C ARG A 142 -27.03 17.26 -10.64
N LYS A 143 -28.35 17.12 -10.48
CA LYS A 143 -28.95 16.24 -9.48
C LYS A 143 -28.65 14.78 -9.83
N MET A 144 -28.25 14.00 -8.83
CA MET A 144 -28.10 12.55 -8.97
C MET A 144 -29.48 11.91 -9.13
N VAL A 145 -29.63 11.15 -10.20
CA VAL A 145 -30.85 10.37 -10.50
C VAL A 145 -30.48 8.90 -10.68
N PRO A 146 -31.36 7.95 -10.30
CA PRO A 146 -31.17 6.54 -10.65
C PRO A 146 -31.07 6.39 -12.17
N LEU A 147 -30.22 5.47 -12.64
CA LEU A 147 -30.10 5.18 -14.08
C LEU A 147 -30.46 3.73 -14.38
N SER A 148 -31.10 3.53 -15.54
CA SER A 148 -31.29 2.23 -16.17
C SER A 148 -30.89 2.38 -17.63
N LEU A 149 -29.84 1.68 -18.02
CA LEU A 149 -29.28 1.70 -19.36
C LEU A 149 -29.37 0.30 -19.97
N SER A 150 -29.65 0.23 -21.26
CA SER A 150 -29.60 -1.01 -22.04
C SER A 150 -28.48 -0.91 -23.06
N GLY A 151 -27.63 -1.92 -23.13
CA GLY A 151 -26.52 -2.03 -24.07
C GLY A 151 -26.77 -3.10 -25.13
N PHE A 152 -25.80 -3.26 -26.02
CA PHE A 152 -25.81 -4.33 -27.01
C PHE A 152 -25.89 -5.71 -26.37
N GLY A 153 -26.51 -6.68 -27.06
CA GLY A 153 -26.64 -8.05 -26.57
C GLY A 153 -27.58 -8.23 -25.38
N GLY A 154 -28.45 -7.25 -25.10
CA GLY A 154 -29.45 -7.32 -24.03
C GLY A 154 -28.92 -6.97 -22.64
N ILE A 155 -27.66 -6.51 -22.53
CA ILE A 155 -27.04 -6.14 -21.25
C ILE A 155 -27.82 -4.98 -20.62
N LYS A 156 -28.19 -5.13 -19.35
CA LYS A 156 -28.80 -4.06 -18.55
C LYS A 156 -27.82 -3.57 -17.50
N TRP A 157 -27.73 -2.25 -17.36
CA TRP A 157 -26.89 -1.60 -16.36
C TRP A 157 -27.72 -0.64 -15.53
N PHE A 158 -27.67 -0.81 -14.21
CA PHE A 158 -28.43 -0.01 -13.26
C PHE A 158 -27.50 0.78 -12.33
N ARG A 159 -27.89 2.01 -12.00
CA ARG A 159 -27.28 2.81 -10.93
C ARG A 159 -28.36 3.20 -9.92
N PRO A 160 -28.62 2.38 -8.90
CA PRO A 160 -29.46 2.77 -7.76
C PRO A 160 -28.76 3.85 -6.91
N LEU A 161 -29.55 4.57 -6.10
CA LEU A 161 -29.08 5.63 -5.21
C LEU A 161 -29.31 5.35 -3.72
N ASN A 162 -30.01 4.28 -3.38
CA ASN A 162 -30.26 3.86 -2.00
C ASN A 162 -30.32 2.33 -1.91
N LEU A 163 -30.28 1.81 -0.68
CA LEU A 163 -30.25 0.38 -0.45
C LEU A 163 -31.52 -0.33 -0.94
N GLU A 164 -32.70 0.27 -0.72
CA GLU A 164 -33.99 -0.29 -1.14
C GLU A 164 -34.03 -0.62 -2.64
N GLN A 165 -33.56 0.31 -3.49
CA GLN A 165 -33.46 0.09 -4.93
C GLN A 165 -32.48 -1.04 -5.30
N VAL A 166 -31.37 -1.19 -4.56
CA VAL A 166 -30.44 -2.31 -4.78
C VAL A 166 -31.12 -3.64 -4.48
N LEU A 167 -31.83 -3.73 -3.34
CA LEU A 167 -32.50 -4.94 -2.90
C LEU A 167 -33.64 -5.34 -3.86
N ASP A 168 -34.43 -4.37 -4.31
CA ASP A 168 -35.47 -4.58 -5.32
C ASP A 168 -34.88 -5.07 -6.67
N LEU A 169 -33.82 -4.42 -7.15
CA LEU A 169 -33.12 -4.88 -8.36
C LEU A 169 -32.52 -6.28 -8.19
N LYS A 170 -31.96 -6.60 -7.03
CA LYS A 170 -31.41 -7.93 -6.73
C LYS A 170 -32.50 -8.99 -6.61
N SER A 171 -33.68 -8.64 -6.09
CA SER A 171 -34.87 -9.51 -6.07
C SER A 171 -35.33 -9.85 -7.48
N ARG A 172 -35.42 -8.84 -8.36
CA ARG A 172 -35.85 -9.01 -9.76
C ARG A 172 -34.80 -9.69 -10.63
N HIS A 173 -33.52 -9.55 -10.28
CA HIS A 173 -32.39 -10.11 -11.00
C HIS A 173 -31.41 -10.79 -10.02
N PRO A 174 -31.72 -12.02 -9.53
CA PRO A 174 -30.89 -12.72 -8.56
C PRO A 174 -29.46 -12.97 -9.05
N ASP A 175 -29.25 -13.15 -10.35
CA ASP A 175 -27.93 -13.35 -10.95
C ASP A 175 -27.21 -12.03 -11.30
N ALA A 176 -27.80 -10.88 -10.97
CA ALA A 176 -27.17 -9.59 -11.23
C ALA A 176 -25.83 -9.47 -10.50
N ARG A 177 -24.82 -9.01 -11.24
CA ARG A 177 -23.49 -8.76 -10.72
C ARG A 177 -23.42 -7.35 -10.16
N LEU A 178 -23.09 -7.26 -8.87
CA LEU A 178 -22.84 -5.96 -8.23
C LEU A 178 -21.46 -5.45 -8.62
N ILE A 179 -21.38 -4.18 -8.99
CA ILE A 179 -20.18 -3.51 -9.46
C ILE A 179 -19.87 -2.31 -8.57
N VAL A 180 -18.59 -2.10 -8.29
CA VAL A 180 -18.06 -0.84 -7.75
C VAL A 180 -16.94 -0.34 -8.67
N GLY A 181 -15.72 -0.86 -8.51
CA GLY A 181 -14.56 -0.46 -9.31
C GLY A 181 -14.30 -1.26 -10.58
N ASN A 182 -15.06 -2.33 -10.81
CA ASN A 182 -14.89 -3.25 -11.95
C ASN A 182 -13.51 -3.92 -12.08
N THR A 183 -12.68 -3.89 -11.03
CA THR A 183 -11.29 -4.38 -11.06
C THR A 183 -11.16 -5.91 -11.11
N GLU A 184 -12.22 -6.64 -10.77
CA GLU A 184 -12.31 -8.09 -10.97
C GLU A 184 -13.25 -8.43 -12.13
N VAL A 185 -14.47 -7.90 -12.13
CA VAL A 185 -15.47 -8.22 -13.16
C VAL A 185 -14.96 -7.88 -14.56
N GLY A 186 -14.22 -6.78 -14.74
CA GLY A 186 -13.58 -6.45 -16.01
C GLY A 186 -12.56 -7.49 -16.47
N ILE A 187 -11.83 -8.11 -15.55
CA ILE A 187 -10.89 -9.21 -15.83
C ILE A 187 -11.66 -10.48 -16.21
N GLU A 188 -12.71 -10.81 -15.47
CA GLU A 188 -13.58 -11.96 -15.76
C GLU A 188 -14.19 -11.84 -17.15
N THR A 189 -14.74 -10.67 -17.51
CA THR A 189 -15.34 -10.45 -18.83
C THR A 189 -14.31 -10.47 -19.96
N ARG A 190 -13.11 -9.92 -19.73
CA ARG A 190 -12.11 -9.76 -20.80
C ARG A 190 -11.27 -11.01 -21.04
N PHE A 191 -10.89 -11.70 -19.97
CA PHE A 191 -9.90 -12.78 -20.03
C PHE A 191 -10.46 -14.15 -19.65
N LYS A 192 -11.68 -14.22 -19.09
CA LYS A 192 -12.34 -15.49 -18.71
C LYS A 192 -13.67 -15.72 -19.45
N ASP A 193 -13.98 -14.91 -20.46
CA ASP A 193 -15.24 -14.91 -21.22
C ASP A 193 -16.50 -14.97 -20.33
N ALA A 194 -16.44 -14.35 -19.14
CA ALA A 194 -17.59 -14.30 -18.26
C ALA A 194 -18.64 -13.34 -18.83
N ARG A 195 -19.91 -13.79 -18.90
CA ARG A 195 -21.01 -13.00 -19.47
C ARG A 195 -22.02 -12.66 -18.39
N TYR A 196 -22.14 -11.36 -18.10
CA TYR A 196 -23.09 -10.82 -17.13
C TYR A 196 -24.18 -10.03 -17.84
N GLN A 197 -25.43 -10.49 -17.75
CA GLN A 197 -26.57 -9.85 -18.40
C GLN A 197 -27.09 -8.62 -17.65
N VAL A 198 -26.97 -8.62 -16.32
CA VAL A 198 -27.42 -7.52 -15.48
C VAL A 198 -26.29 -7.08 -14.55
N LEU A 199 -25.97 -5.79 -14.61
CA LEU A 199 -24.96 -5.12 -13.81
C LEU A 199 -25.60 -4.05 -12.94
N ILE A 200 -25.27 -4.02 -11.66
CA ILE A 200 -25.79 -3.02 -10.71
C ILE A 200 -24.61 -2.28 -10.07
N LEU A 201 -24.44 -1.00 -10.40
CA LEU A 201 -23.41 -0.14 -9.81
C LEU A 201 -23.86 0.34 -8.43
N VAL A 202 -23.23 -0.16 -7.37
CA VAL A 202 -23.58 0.17 -5.98
C VAL A 202 -22.68 1.26 -5.36
N ALA A 203 -21.77 1.84 -6.14
CA ALA A 203 -20.81 2.86 -5.69
C ALA A 203 -21.41 4.20 -5.26
N TYR A 204 -22.73 4.39 -5.44
CA TYR A 204 -23.47 5.62 -5.15
C TYR A 204 -24.54 5.44 -4.07
N VAL A 205 -24.53 4.29 -3.39
CA VAL A 205 -25.50 3.94 -2.34
C VAL A 205 -24.88 4.32 -0.99
N PRO A 206 -25.34 5.38 -0.31
CA PRO A 206 -24.71 5.90 0.90
C PRO A 206 -24.48 4.85 1.99
N GLU A 207 -25.44 3.94 2.17
CA GLU A 207 -25.42 2.88 3.17
C GLU A 207 -24.26 1.89 2.94
N LEU A 208 -23.91 1.64 1.67
CA LEU A 208 -22.80 0.77 1.29
C LEU A 208 -21.46 1.53 1.23
N CYS A 209 -21.48 2.85 1.16
CA CYS A 209 -20.29 3.70 1.12
C CYS A 209 -19.92 4.31 2.48
N ALA A 210 -20.74 4.09 3.51
CA ALA A 210 -20.52 4.63 4.84
C ALA A 210 -19.31 4.00 5.51
N LEU A 211 -18.58 4.80 6.29
CA LEU A 211 -17.52 4.35 7.19
C LEU A 211 -17.71 5.07 8.51
N VAL A 212 -17.98 4.32 9.57
CA VAL A 212 -18.42 4.86 10.87
C VAL A 212 -17.56 4.28 11.97
N VAL A 213 -16.84 5.15 12.67
CA VAL A 213 -16.12 4.81 13.90
C VAL A 213 -17.13 4.67 15.03
N LYS A 214 -17.15 3.51 15.69
CA LYS A 214 -17.97 3.22 16.87
C LYS A 214 -17.09 3.09 18.11
N ASP A 215 -17.72 2.95 19.27
CA ASP A 215 -17.01 2.77 20.54
C ASP A 215 -16.27 1.43 20.60
N ASP A 216 -16.81 0.40 19.95
CA ASP A 216 -16.36 -1.00 19.98
C ASP A 216 -15.63 -1.47 18.71
N GLY A 217 -15.71 -0.70 17.61
CA GLY A 217 -15.06 -1.06 16.36
C GLY A 217 -15.27 -0.05 15.23
N LEU A 218 -14.84 -0.45 14.04
CA LEU A 218 -15.03 0.29 12.79
C LEU A 218 -16.07 -0.41 11.93
N GLU A 219 -17.16 0.29 11.60
CA GLU A 219 -18.12 -0.16 10.60
C GLU A 219 -17.70 0.34 9.21
N ILE A 220 -17.54 -0.58 8.26
CA ILE A 220 -17.05 -0.30 6.90
C ILE A 220 -18.08 -0.81 5.90
N GLY A 221 -18.72 0.08 5.16
CA GLY A 221 -19.65 -0.28 4.09
C GLY A 221 -18.95 -1.08 2.96
N SER A 222 -19.66 -2.02 2.34
CA SER A 222 -19.07 -2.93 1.35
C SER A 222 -18.60 -2.25 0.06
N ALA A 223 -19.14 -1.07 -0.27
CA ALA A 223 -18.74 -0.26 -1.41
C ALA A 223 -17.67 0.80 -1.08
N VAL A 224 -17.15 0.86 0.16
CA VAL A 224 -16.02 1.71 0.54
C VAL A 224 -14.80 1.35 -0.33
N ARG A 225 -14.16 2.37 -0.91
CA ARG A 225 -12.96 2.23 -1.74
C ARG A 225 -11.73 1.95 -0.86
N LEU A 226 -10.76 1.18 -1.36
CA LEU A 226 -9.56 0.86 -0.58
C LEU A 226 -8.77 2.10 -0.17
N THR A 227 -8.68 3.13 -1.04
CA THR A 227 -8.05 4.41 -0.67
C THR A 227 -8.80 5.12 0.47
N THR A 228 -10.13 5.12 0.45
CA THR A 228 -10.95 5.71 1.53
C THR A 228 -10.73 4.96 2.84
N LEU A 229 -10.68 3.62 2.79
CA LEU A 229 -10.32 2.80 3.95
C LEU A 229 -8.92 3.16 4.47
N SER A 230 -7.91 3.25 3.60
CA SER A 230 -6.55 3.62 4.01
C SER A 230 -6.48 4.98 4.71
N ILE A 231 -7.20 5.99 4.20
CA ILE A 231 -7.23 7.32 4.82
C ILE A 231 -7.86 7.25 6.22
N ALA A 232 -9.02 6.59 6.33
CA ALA A 232 -9.71 6.46 7.60
C ALA A 232 -8.90 5.67 8.63
N LEU A 233 -8.26 4.57 8.24
CA LEU A 233 -7.41 3.80 9.14
C LEU A 233 -6.19 4.61 9.62
N LYS A 234 -5.56 5.42 8.75
CA LYS A 234 -4.47 6.32 9.16
C LYS A 234 -4.93 7.31 10.23
N GLU A 235 -6.14 7.85 10.08
CA GLU A 235 -6.75 8.76 11.06
C GLU A 235 -7.10 8.06 12.37
N VAL A 236 -7.65 6.85 12.32
CA VAL A 236 -7.94 6.05 13.52
C VAL A 236 -6.65 5.71 14.27
N VAL A 237 -5.60 5.28 13.56
CA VAL A 237 -4.30 4.92 14.14
C VAL A 237 -3.59 6.12 14.78
N SER A 238 -3.82 7.34 14.29
CA SER A 238 -3.22 8.55 14.88
C SER A 238 -3.97 9.08 16.11
N LYS A 239 -5.26 8.76 16.23
CA LYS A 239 -6.13 9.28 17.31
C LYS A 239 -6.34 8.30 18.46
N ARG A 240 -6.27 6.99 18.20
CA ARG A 240 -6.51 5.94 19.22
C ARG A 240 -5.20 5.39 19.77
N SER A 241 -5.31 4.68 20.89
CA SER A 241 -4.15 4.09 21.54
C SER A 241 -3.50 2.99 20.69
N PHE A 242 -2.23 2.70 20.99
CA PHE A 242 -1.47 1.72 20.23
C PHE A 242 -2.10 0.32 20.27
N HIS A 243 -2.54 -0.13 21.45
CA HIS A 243 -3.07 -1.47 21.62
C HIS A 243 -4.46 -1.66 20.98
N GLU A 244 -5.26 -0.61 20.79
CA GLU A 244 -6.60 -0.70 20.17
C GLU A 244 -6.59 -0.83 18.65
N THR A 245 -5.46 -0.53 18.02
CA THR A 245 -5.36 -0.32 16.58
C THR A 245 -4.40 -1.28 15.87
N SER A 246 -4.07 -2.40 16.52
CA SER A 246 -3.16 -3.42 15.99
C SER A 246 -3.65 -3.97 14.64
N ALA A 247 -4.94 -4.35 14.55
CA ALA A 247 -5.56 -4.78 13.29
C ALA A 247 -5.57 -3.69 12.22
N CYS A 248 -5.85 -2.44 12.60
CA CYS A 248 -5.86 -1.31 11.68
C CYS A 248 -4.48 -1.07 11.04
N ARG A 249 -3.40 -1.16 11.84
CA ARG A 249 -2.02 -1.06 11.34
C ARG A 249 -1.67 -2.19 10.40
N ALA A 250 -2.07 -3.42 10.73
CA ALA A 250 -1.80 -4.58 9.88
C ALA A 250 -2.48 -4.44 8.51
N ILE A 251 -3.73 -4.00 8.49
CA ILE A 251 -4.46 -3.72 7.23
C ILE A 251 -3.79 -2.58 6.45
N LEU A 252 -3.35 -1.51 7.12
CA LEU A 252 -2.64 -0.42 6.46
C LEU A 252 -1.33 -0.85 5.81
N GLU A 253 -0.52 -1.62 6.52
CA GLU A 253 0.76 -2.11 6.00
C GLU A 253 0.53 -3.07 4.83
N GLN A 254 -0.52 -3.89 4.90
CA GLN A 254 -0.91 -4.76 3.79
C GLN A 254 -1.39 -3.95 2.56
N LEU A 255 -2.14 -2.87 2.77
CA LEU A 255 -2.61 -1.97 1.69
C LEU A 255 -1.49 -1.17 1.03
N LYS A 256 -0.36 -0.96 1.72
CA LYS A 256 0.82 -0.32 1.15
C LYS A 256 1.36 -1.07 -0.07
N TRP A 257 1.40 -2.41 0.03
CA TRP A 257 1.96 -3.32 -0.98
C TRP A 257 0.89 -4.04 -1.81
N PHE A 258 -0.36 -3.57 -1.80
CA PHE A 258 -1.50 -4.24 -2.42
C PHE A 258 -1.52 -4.10 -3.94
N ALA A 259 -1.66 -2.86 -4.43
CA ALA A 259 -1.71 -2.49 -5.85
C ALA A 259 -1.41 -0.99 -6.00
N GLY A 260 -1.22 -0.53 -7.24
CA GLY A 260 -1.12 0.89 -7.54
C GLY A 260 -2.35 1.71 -7.10
N ASN A 261 -2.16 3.02 -6.89
CA ASN A 261 -3.22 3.94 -6.46
C ASN A 261 -4.43 3.94 -7.39
N GLN A 262 -4.23 3.72 -8.69
CA GLN A 262 -5.27 3.61 -9.71
C GLN A 262 -6.29 2.52 -9.35
N ILE A 263 -5.81 1.35 -8.93
CA ILE A 263 -6.65 0.23 -8.50
C ILE A 263 -7.28 0.53 -7.14
N LYS A 264 -6.50 0.99 -6.15
CA LYS A 264 -6.99 1.29 -4.79
C LYS A 264 -8.09 2.37 -4.78
N ASN A 265 -8.04 3.32 -5.71
CA ASN A 265 -9.02 4.40 -5.83
C ASN A 265 -10.41 3.95 -6.28
N VAL A 266 -10.54 2.76 -6.88
CA VAL A 266 -11.82 2.25 -7.40
C VAL A 266 -12.22 0.89 -6.82
N ALA A 267 -11.26 0.04 -6.45
CA ALA A 267 -11.52 -1.24 -5.82
C ALA A 267 -12.23 -1.03 -4.47
N SER A 268 -13.25 -1.85 -4.18
CA SER A 268 -13.98 -1.78 -2.92
C SER A 268 -13.64 -2.91 -1.97
N VAL A 269 -13.82 -2.66 -0.68
CA VAL A 269 -13.60 -3.63 0.40
C VAL A 269 -14.48 -4.88 0.19
N GLY A 270 -15.78 -4.68 -0.02
CA GLY A 270 -16.72 -5.77 -0.28
C GLY A 270 -16.44 -6.50 -1.60
N GLY A 271 -15.98 -5.78 -2.63
CA GLY A 271 -15.55 -6.40 -3.88
C GLY A 271 -14.36 -7.34 -3.67
N ASN A 272 -13.36 -6.92 -2.89
CA ASN A 272 -12.21 -7.76 -2.53
C ASN A 272 -12.63 -9.00 -1.72
N ILE A 273 -13.52 -8.83 -0.74
CA ILE A 273 -14.04 -9.92 0.10
C ILE A 273 -14.87 -10.92 -0.73
N CYS A 274 -15.89 -10.44 -1.45
CA CYS A 274 -16.82 -11.29 -2.21
C CYS A 274 -16.18 -11.94 -3.43
N THR A 275 -15.07 -11.41 -3.95
CA THR A 275 -14.28 -12.10 -4.98
C THR A 275 -13.69 -13.41 -4.45
N ALA A 276 -13.42 -13.51 -3.13
CA ALA A 276 -12.91 -14.71 -2.47
C ALA A 276 -11.71 -15.33 -3.20
N SER A 277 -10.78 -14.46 -3.62
CA SER A 277 -9.52 -14.91 -4.22
C SER A 277 -8.69 -15.67 -3.17
N PRO A 278 -8.12 -16.85 -3.50
CA PRO A 278 -7.22 -17.60 -2.63
C PRO A 278 -5.99 -16.79 -2.16
N ILE A 279 -5.60 -15.81 -2.95
CA ILE A 279 -4.43 -14.94 -2.75
C ILE A 279 -4.83 -13.50 -2.41
N SER A 280 -6.06 -13.29 -1.92
CA SER A 280 -6.45 -11.97 -1.40
C SER A 280 -5.57 -11.62 -0.21
N ASP A 281 -4.98 -10.43 -0.25
CA ASP A 281 -4.13 -9.92 0.83
C ASP A 281 -4.92 -9.55 2.09
N LEU A 282 -6.19 -9.19 1.97
CA LEU A 282 -6.98 -8.70 3.11
C LEU A 282 -7.82 -9.79 3.78
N ASN A 283 -8.21 -10.85 3.05
CA ASN A 283 -9.08 -11.90 3.60
C ASN A 283 -8.48 -12.60 4.83
N PRO A 284 -7.19 -12.97 4.85
CA PRO A 284 -6.57 -13.52 6.06
C PRO A 284 -6.65 -12.56 7.25
N LEU A 285 -6.48 -11.25 7.03
CA LEU A 285 -6.54 -10.23 8.10
C LEU A 285 -7.96 -10.04 8.63
N TRP A 286 -8.99 -10.06 7.79
CA TRP A 286 -10.39 -10.01 8.25
C TRP A 286 -10.73 -11.19 9.16
N ILE A 287 -10.27 -12.39 8.79
CA ILE A 287 -10.45 -13.61 9.57
C ILE A 287 -9.70 -13.50 10.91
N ALA A 288 -8.40 -13.20 10.86
CA ALA A 288 -7.55 -13.14 12.05
C ALA A 288 -8.04 -12.07 13.05
N SER A 289 -8.55 -10.94 12.55
CA SER A 289 -9.00 -9.79 13.34
C SER A 289 -10.43 -9.91 13.89
N ARG A 290 -11.04 -11.10 13.83
CA ARG A 290 -12.43 -11.35 14.25
C ARG A 290 -13.46 -10.45 13.56
N ALA A 291 -13.23 -10.06 12.32
CA ALA A 291 -14.19 -9.22 11.62
C ALA A 291 -15.53 -9.94 11.46
N GLU A 292 -16.60 -9.19 11.57
CA GLU A 292 -17.98 -9.63 11.38
C GLU A 292 -18.52 -9.04 10.08
N PHE A 293 -19.16 -9.87 9.27
CA PHE A 293 -19.77 -9.47 8.02
C PHE A 293 -21.27 -9.41 8.19
N ARG A 294 -21.83 -8.22 7.95
CA ARG A 294 -23.28 -7.98 7.97
C ARG A 294 -23.81 -8.16 6.56
N ILE A 295 -24.82 -9.00 6.46
CA ILE A 295 -25.45 -9.42 5.21
C ILE A 295 -26.91 -9.01 5.29
N VAL A 296 -27.44 -8.49 4.20
CA VAL A 296 -28.85 -8.10 4.09
C VAL A 296 -29.48 -8.86 2.93
N ASP A 297 -30.70 -9.36 3.13
CA ASP A 297 -31.49 -10.00 2.09
C ASP A 297 -32.37 -8.99 1.33
N CYS A 298 -32.97 -9.42 0.22
CA CYS A 298 -33.86 -8.56 -0.57
C CYS A 298 -35.13 -8.09 0.15
N GLN A 299 -35.46 -8.66 1.32
CA GLN A 299 -36.59 -8.24 2.17
C GLN A 299 -36.15 -7.22 3.25
N GLY A 300 -34.85 -6.92 3.34
CA GLY A 300 -34.28 -6.03 4.34
C GLY A 300 -33.91 -6.70 5.66
N ASN A 301 -34.05 -8.03 5.77
CA ASN A 301 -33.62 -8.74 6.97
C ASN A 301 -32.08 -8.82 6.99
N THR A 302 -31.49 -8.58 8.16
CA THR A 302 -30.04 -8.63 8.33
C THR A 302 -29.60 -9.84 9.13
N ARG A 303 -28.51 -10.47 8.71
CA ARG A 303 -27.78 -11.46 9.50
C ARG A 303 -26.30 -11.12 9.57
N THR A 304 -25.63 -11.61 10.60
CA THR A 304 -24.19 -11.46 10.78
C THR A 304 -23.50 -12.81 10.69
N THR A 305 -22.32 -12.86 10.09
CA THR A 305 -21.45 -14.04 10.08
C THR A 305 -20.01 -13.62 10.36
N LEU A 306 -19.25 -14.44 11.08
CA LEU A 306 -17.83 -14.19 11.28
C LEU A 306 -17.08 -14.38 9.96
N ALA A 307 -16.05 -13.56 9.71
CA ALA A 307 -15.23 -13.65 8.51
C ALA A 307 -14.67 -15.07 8.28
N LYS A 308 -14.31 -15.78 9.36
CA LYS A 308 -13.84 -17.18 9.31
C LYS A 308 -14.84 -18.17 8.70
N ASN A 309 -16.14 -17.87 8.78
CA ASN A 309 -17.21 -18.73 8.30
C ASN A 309 -17.70 -18.33 6.89
N PHE A 310 -17.21 -17.22 6.35
CA PHE A 310 -17.74 -16.62 5.11
C PHE A 310 -17.22 -17.29 3.84
N PHE A 311 -16.01 -17.82 3.84
CA PHE A 311 -15.40 -18.42 2.65
C PHE A 311 -15.70 -19.93 2.58
N LYS A 312 -16.49 -20.35 1.58
CA LYS A 312 -17.04 -21.73 1.50
C LYS A 312 -16.38 -22.61 0.43
N GLY A 313 -15.48 -22.04 -0.37
CA GLY A 313 -14.77 -22.74 -1.42
C GLY A 313 -14.10 -21.78 -2.39
N TYR A 314 -13.42 -22.31 -3.40
CA TYR A 314 -12.75 -21.52 -4.42
C TYR A 314 -13.71 -20.49 -5.04
N ARG A 315 -13.47 -19.19 -4.77
CA ARG A 315 -14.32 -18.08 -5.23
C ARG A 315 -15.81 -18.20 -4.86
N ARG A 316 -16.12 -18.91 -3.77
CA ARG A 316 -17.48 -19.07 -3.23
C ARG A 316 -17.57 -18.55 -1.81
N VAL A 317 -18.63 -17.79 -1.55
CA VAL A 317 -18.87 -17.13 -0.25
C VAL A 317 -20.23 -17.51 0.33
N ASP A 318 -20.42 -17.24 1.62
CA ASP A 318 -21.65 -17.44 2.38
C ASP A 318 -22.70 -16.36 2.08
N LEU A 319 -23.07 -16.22 0.81
CA LEU A 319 -24.17 -15.37 0.36
C LEU A 319 -25.17 -16.19 -0.43
N LYS A 320 -26.44 -16.11 -0.07
CA LYS A 320 -27.55 -16.63 -0.88
C LYS A 320 -27.78 -15.73 -2.10
N HIS A 321 -28.50 -16.24 -3.08
CA HIS A 321 -28.81 -15.51 -4.33
C HIS A 321 -29.58 -14.21 -4.09
N ASN A 322 -30.36 -14.13 -3.01
CA ASN A 322 -31.14 -12.97 -2.59
C ASN A 322 -30.44 -12.12 -1.51
N GLU A 323 -29.14 -12.31 -1.28
CA GLU A 323 -28.38 -11.61 -0.25
C GLU A 323 -27.25 -10.76 -0.85
N ILE A 324 -26.88 -9.69 -0.15
CA ILE A 324 -25.70 -8.87 -0.46
C ILE A 324 -24.90 -8.62 0.82
N LEU A 325 -23.59 -8.43 0.67
CA LEU A 325 -22.73 -7.94 1.75
C LEU A 325 -23.03 -6.45 1.98
N LEU A 326 -23.55 -6.11 3.16
CA LEU A 326 -23.89 -4.74 3.54
C LEU A 326 -22.64 -4.01 4.04
N SER A 327 -22.00 -4.58 5.06
CA SER A 327 -20.87 -3.95 5.74
C SER A 327 -20.00 -4.96 6.48
N ILE A 328 -18.83 -4.49 6.87
CA ILE A 328 -17.81 -5.20 7.64
C ILE A 328 -17.65 -4.45 8.96
N PHE A 329 -17.81 -5.15 10.07
CA PHE A 329 -17.48 -4.65 11.38
C PHE A 329 -16.11 -5.19 11.80
N LEU A 330 -15.15 -4.29 12.01
CA LEU A 330 -13.80 -4.59 12.49
C LEU A 330 -13.70 -4.17 13.97
N PRO A 331 -13.70 -5.10 14.93
CA PRO A 331 -13.61 -4.74 16.35
C PRO A 331 -12.25 -4.11 16.69
N TRP A 332 -12.22 -3.25 17.71
CA TRP A 332 -10.95 -2.79 18.27
C TRP A 332 -10.16 -3.96 18.88
N THR A 333 -8.84 -3.87 18.81
CA THR A 333 -7.97 -4.87 19.45
C THR A 333 -7.93 -4.64 20.95
N ARG A 334 -7.92 -5.73 21.72
CA ARG A 334 -7.86 -5.69 23.18
C ARG A 334 -6.45 -5.33 23.67
N HIS A 335 -6.32 -5.07 24.96
CA HIS A 335 -4.99 -4.97 25.57
C HIS A 335 -4.22 -6.29 25.36
N SER A 336 -2.92 -6.19 25.08
CA SER A 336 -2.05 -7.35 24.80
C SER A 336 -2.51 -8.21 23.62
N GLU A 337 -3.23 -7.60 22.67
CA GLU A 337 -3.65 -8.23 21.43
C GLU A 337 -2.83 -7.73 20.24
N TYR A 338 -2.17 -8.67 19.58
CA TYR A 338 -1.23 -8.45 18.51
C TYR A 338 -1.83 -8.95 17.20
N VAL A 339 -1.85 -8.12 16.17
CA VAL A 339 -2.22 -8.51 14.80
C VAL A 339 -1.09 -8.14 13.86
N LYS A 340 -0.67 -9.09 13.03
CA LYS A 340 0.42 -8.88 12.07
C LYS A 340 0.10 -9.49 10.71
N GLU A 341 0.43 -8.73 9.69
CA GLU A 341 0.36 -9.02 8.27
C GLU A 341 1.69 -9.56 7.76
N PHE A 342 1.63 -10.47 6.78
CA PHE A 342 2.77 -10.92 6.01
C PHE A 342 2.38 -11.11 4.55
N LYS A 343 3.29 -10.76 3.64
CA LYS A 343 3.14 -10.99 2.20
C LYS A 343 4.50 -11.28 1.57
N GLN A 344 4.53 -12.32 0.74
CA GLN A 344 5.62 -12.57 -0.19
C GLN A 344 5.07 -12.58 -1.62
N ALA A 345 5.74 -11.85 -2.51
CA ALA A 345 5.45 -11.78 -3.94
C ALA A 345 6.77 -11.77 -4.74
N HIS A 346 6.73 -11.77 -6.08
CA HIS A 346 7.95 -11.71 -6.89
C HIS A 346 8.59 -10.32 -6.87
N ARG A 347 7.76 -9.28 -6.75
CA ARG A 347 8.17 -7.89 -6.52
C ARG A 347 7.38 -7.28 -5.36
N ARG A 348 7.91 -6.21 -4.78
CA ARG A 348 7.31 -5.56 -3.59
C ARG A 348 6.03 -4.80 -3.93
N ASP A 349 6.07 -4.04 -5.03
CA ASP A 349 4.99 -3.16 -5.46
C ASP A 349 4.15 -3.82 -6.57
N ASP A 350 2.83 -3.66 -6.49
CA ASP A 350 1.87 -4.00 -7.55
C ASP A 350 1.94 -5.46 -8.04
N ASP A 351 2.02 -6.42 -7.12
CA ASP A 351 2.09 -7.84 -7.44
C ASP A 351 1.21 -8.70 -6.54
N ILE A 352 0.78 -9.83 -7.07
CA ILE A 352 -0.05 -10.78 -6.33
C ILE A 352 0.80 -11.60 -5.35
N ALA A 353 0.23 -11.97 -4.21
CA ALA A 353 0.93 -12.77 -3.23
C ALA A 353 1.14 -14.22 -3.72
N LEU A 354 2.34 -14.75 -3.49
CA LEU A 354 2.62 -16.19 -3.51
C LEU A 354 2.04 -16.84 -2.25
N VAL A 355 2.36 -16.25 -1.10
CA VAL A 355 1.79 -16.55 0.22
C VAL A 355 1.62 -15.23 0.95
N ASN A 356 0.49 -15.08 1.61
CA ASN A 356 0.26 -13.99 2.56
C ASN A 356 -0.33 -14.59 3.85
N ALA A 357 -0.31 -13.81 4.92
CA ALA A 357 -0.88 -14.23 6.19
C ALA A 357 -1.44 -13.05 6.99
N GLY A 358 -2.50 -13.34 7.74
CA GLY A 358 -2.98 -12.52 8.83
C GLY A 358 -2.90 -13.35 10.10
N MET A 359 -2.19 -12.86 11.11
CA MET A 359 -1.98 -13.57 12.35
C MET A 359 -2.38 -12.71 13.53
N ARG A 360 -3.10 -13.29 14.49
CA ARG A 360 -3.51 -12.64 15.73
C ARG A 360 -3.12 -13.49 16.94
N ILE A 361 -2.54 -12.87 17.96
CA ILE A 361 -2.27 -13.48 19.26
C ILE A 361 -2.83 -12.56 20.35
N LEU A 362 -3.63 -13.12 21.27
CA LEU A 362 -3.98 -12.48 22.53
C LEU A 362 -3.12 -13.10 23.63
N LEU A 363 -2.40 -12.26 24.36
CA LEU A 363 -1.61 -12.67 25.51
C LEU A 363 -2.32 -12.33 26.82
N GLU A 364 -2.17 -13.23 27.79
CA GLU A 364 -2.56 -13.02 29.18
C GLU A 364 -1.32 -13.07 30.07
N LYS A 365 -1.24 -12.13 31.01
CA LYS A 365 -0.15 -12.06 31.98
C LYS A 365 -0.60 -12.69 33.30
N ASN A 366 0.20 -13.62 33.82
CA ASN A 366 0.02 -14.20 35.15
C ASN A 366 1.35 -14.10 35.91
N GLY A 367 1.50 -13.04 36.72
CA GLY A 367 2.78 -12.70 37.35
C GLY A 367 3.85 -12.36 36.30
N MET A 368 4.96 -13.10 36.30
CA MET A 368 6.01 -12.98 35.28
C MET A 368 5.79 -13.88 34.06
N ALA A 369 4.83 -14.81 34.12
CA ALA A 369 4.53 -15.70 33.00
C ALA A 369 3.58 -15.00 32.01
N VAL A 370 3.87 -15.14 30.72
CA VAL A 370 3.04 -14.64 29.63
C VAL A 370 2.50 -15.86 28.89
N LYS A 371 1.18 -15.97 28.77
CA LYS A 371 0.50 -17.11 28.13
C LYS A 371 -0.31 -16.67 26.93
N ILE A 372 -0.49 -17.56 25.97
CA ILE A 372 -1.42 -17.33 24.86
C ILE A 372 -2.83 -17.70 25.30
N SER A 373 -3.72 -16.71 25.32
CA SER A 373 -5.15 -16.91 25.60
C SER A 373 -5.91 -17.32 24.34
N GLU A 374 -5.62 -16.63 23.23
CA GLU A 374 -6.21 -16.91 21.93
C GLU A 374 -5.17 -16.75 20.82
N ALA A 375 -5.31 -17.56 19.77
CA ALA A 375 -4.54 -17.45 18.55
C ALA A 375 -5.47 -17.54 17.34
N SER A 376 -5.15 -16.81 16.27
CA SER A 376 -5.70 -17.05 14.94
C SER A 376 -4.61 -16.88 13.89
N ILE A 377 -4.31 -17.95 13.14
CA ILE A 377 -3.21 -18.01 12.19
C ILE A 377 -3.79 -18.39 10.83
N VAL A 378 -3.85 -17.41 9.93
CA VAL A 378 -4.56 -17.54 8.65
C VAL A 378 -3.61 -17.25 7.50
N TYR A 379 -3.58 -18.14 6.51
CA TYR A 379 -2.74 -18.00 5.33
C TYR A 379 -3.59 -17.88 4.05
N GLY A 380 -3.09 -17.14 3.06
CA GLY A 380 -3.56 -17.20 1.68
C GLY A 380 -2.49 -17.77 0.75
N GLY A 381 -2.89 -18.18 -0.45
CA GLY A 381 -2.00 -18.74 -1.48
C GLY A 381 -1.57 -20.19 -1.27
N ILE A 382 -2.05 -20.85 -0.21
CA ILE A 382 -1.72 -22.25 0.10
C ILE A 382 -2.92 -23.21 -0.03
N ALA A 383 -4.15 -22.68 -0.14
CA ALA A 383 -5.37 -23.45 -0.31
C ALA A 383 -6.38 -22.67 -1.17
N PRO A 384 -7.46 -23.30 -1.68
CA PRO A 384 -8.48 -22.62 -2.50
C PRO A 384 -9.30 -21.54 -1.77
N VAL A 385 -9.24 -21.51 -0.44
CA VAL A 385 -9.79 -20.48 0.45
C VAL A 385 -8.71 -20.07 1.45
N PRO A 386 -8.85 -18.94 2.18
CA PRO A 386 -7.97 -18.67 3.30
C PRO A 386 -7.88 -19.88 4.23
N TYR A 387 -6.66 -20.34 4.48
CA TYR A 387 -6.37 -21.54 5.25
C TYR A 387 -6.17 -21.18 6.72
N LEU A 388 -6.99 -21.75 7.60
CA LEU A 388 -6.87 -21.58 9.05
C LEU A 388 -6.00 -22.71 9.59
N ALA A 389 -4.88 -22.38 10.23
CA ALA A 389 -3.99 -23.36 10.87
C ALA A 389 -4.56 -23.82 12.22
N THR A 390 -5.74 -24.45 12.19
CA THR A 390 -6.52 -24.83 13.38
C THR A 390 -5.79 -25.76 14.35
N LYS A 391 -4.93 -26.67 13.86
CA LYS A 391 -4.15 -27.55 14.75
C LYS A 391 -3.10 -26.75 15.50
N THR A 392 -2.44 -25.83 14.79
CA THR A 392 -1.48 -24.89 15.38
C THR A 392 -2.18 -23.94 16.37
N GLU A 393 -3.31 -23.35 16.01
CA GLU A 393 -4.11 -22.49 16.91
C GLU A 393 -4.48 -23.23 18.21
N PHE A 394 -4.87 -24.51 18.11
CA PHE A 394 -5.15 -25.36 19.26
C PHE A 394 -3.91 -25.62 20.11
N PHE A 395 -2.77 -25.93 19.48
CA PHE A 395 -1.51 -26.15 20.18
C PHE A 395 -1.05 -24.90 20.96
N LEU A 396 -1.18 -23.71 20.36
CA LEU A 396 -0.74 -22.45 20.95
C LEU A 396 -1.55 -22.08 22.19
N LYS A 397 -2.85 -22.41 22.24
CA LYS A 397 -3.74 -22.00 23.31
C LYS A 397 -3.28 -22.54 24.67
N GLY A 398 -3.10 -21.63 25.62
CA GLY A 398 -2.70 -21.92 27.01
C GLY A 398 -1.19 -22.13 27.21
N LYS A 399 -0.38 -22.11 26.15
CA LYS A 399 1.08 -22.26 26.24
C LYS A 399 1.75 -20.99 26.75
N ASP A 400 2.85 -21.16 27.47
CA ASP A 400 3.74 -20.07 27.88
C ASP A 400 4.53 -19.53 26.69
N TRP A 401 4.76 -18.22 26.66
CA TRP A 401 5.54 -17.56 25.64
C TRP A 401 7.05 -17.81 25.84
N GLY A 402 7.69 -18.53 24.92
CA GLY A 402 9.12 -18.83 24.97
C GLY A 402 9.63 -19.67 23.80
N PRO A 403 10.92 -20.06 23.79
CA PRO A 403 11.53 -20.88 22.73
C PRO A 403 10.80 -22.20 22.49
N ASP A 404 10.42 -22.92 23.55
CA ASP A 404 9.70 -24.20 23.43
C ASP A 404 8.35 -24.06 22.72
N LEU A 405 7.69 -22.89 22.86
CA LEU A 405 6.48 -22.56 22.10
C LEU A 405 6.79 -22.43 20.61
N LEU A 406 7.88 -21.73 20.27
CA LEU A 406 8.28 -21.52 18.89
C LEU A 406 8.57 -22.87 18.20
N ASP A 407 9.41 -23.71 18.81
CA ASP A 407 9.79 -25.00 18.23
C ASP A 407 8.56 -25.89 18.04
N GLY A 408 7.72 -26.03 19.08
CA GLY A 408 6.51 -26.84 18.98
C GLY A 408 5.48 -26.28 17.99
N ALA A 409 5.39 -24.95 17.83
CA ALA A 409 4.51 -24.34 16.84
C ALA A 409 5.02 -24.54 15.41
N LEU A 410 6.33 -24.45 15.17
CA LEU A 410 6.94 -24.71 13.88
C LEU A 410 6.78 -26.18 13.46
N ASP A 411 6.97 -27.12 14.39
CA ASP A 411 6.73 -28.54 14.14
C ASP A 411 5.25 -28.82 13.83
N THR A 412 4.34 -28.25 14.62
CA THR A 412 2.89 -28.39 14.38
C THR A 412 2.48 -27.81 13.03
N LEU A 413 3.00 -26.64 12.66
CA LEU A 413 2.75 -26.02 11.36
C LEU A 413 3.31 -26.87 10.22
N LYS A 414 4.51 -27.43 10.38
CA LYS A 414 5.13 -28.28 9.36
C LYS A 414 4.27 -29.50 9.04
N ASP A 415 3.71 -30.13 10.07
CA ASP A 415 2.82 -31.29 9.94
C ASP A 415 1.42 -30.91 9.41
N GLU A 416 0.93 -29.72 9.75
CA GLU A 416 -0.36 -29.20 9.30
C GLU A 416 -0.34 -28.72 7.84
N MET A 417 0.79 -28.19 7.36
CA MET A 417 0.91 -27.56 6.04
C MET A 417 1.18 -28.57 4.92
N ILE A 418 0.13 -29.30 4.55
CA ILE A 418 0.17 -30.28 3.45
C ILE A 418 -0.29 -29.60 2.15
N LEU A 419 0.68 -29.29 1.28
CA LEU A 419 0.42 -28.95 -0.12
C LEU A 419 0.95 -30.09 -0.98
N ALA A 420 0.13 -30.53 -1.94
CA ALA A 420 0.50 -31.50 -2.96
C ALA A 420 1.57 -30.91 -3.90
N ASP A 421 2.43 -31.77 -4.46
CA ASP A 421 3.55 -31.33 -5.31
C ASP A 421 3.06 -30.70 -6.63
N ASP A 422 1.86 -31.07 -7.08
CA ASP A 422 1.17 -30.53 -8.25
C ASP A 422 0.23 -29.35 -7.92
N ALA A 423 0.29 -28.81 -6.69
CA ALA A 423 -0.58 -27.72 -6.28
C ALA A 423 -0.47 -26.51 -7.23
N PRO A 424 -1.60 -25.93 -7.68
CA PRO A 424 -1.60 -24.77 -8.57
C PRO A 424 -0.72 -23.63 -8.03
N GLY A 425 0.03 -23.00 -8.93
CA GLY A 425 1.03 -21.97 -8.61
C GLY A 425 2.45 -22.50 -8.36
N GLY A 426 2.65 -23.82 -8.22
CA GLY A 426 3.98 -24.41 -8.06
C GLY A 426 4.70 -23.96 -6.78
N MET A 427 6.04 -23.95 -6.80
CA MET A 427 6.89 -23.46 -5.69
C MET A 427 6.51 -24.04 -4.31
N VAL A 428 6.12 -25.32 -4.27
CA VAL A 428 5.47 -25.94 -3.10
C VAL A 428 6.35 -25.87 -1.86
N GLU A 429 7.62 -26.26 -1.96
CA GLU A 429 8.59 -26.20 -0.85
C GLU A 429 8.80 -24.76 -0.36
N PHE A 430 8.90 -23.80 -1.29
CA PHE A 430 9.07 -22.39 -0.95
C PHE A 430 7.84 -21.85 -0.23
N ARG A 431 6.62 -22.16 -0.72
CA ARG A 431 5.37 -21.76 -0.06
C ARG A 431 5.23 -22.37 1.34
N LYS A 432 5.57 -23.65 1.52
CA LYS A 432 5.63 -24.30 2.84
C LYS A 432 6.65 -23.62 3.77
N SER A 433 7.83 -23.27 3.27
CA SER A 433 8.86 -22.59 4.06
C SER A 433 8.43 -21.19 4.50
N LEU A 434 7.65 -20.48 3.67
CA LEU A 434 7.12 -19.17 4.00
C LEU A 434 6.12 -19.21 5.15
N THR A 435 5.28 -20.25 5.27
CA THR A 435 4.31 -20.33 6.36
C THR A 435 5.00 -20.38 7.72
N LEU A 436 6.05 -21.20 7.83
CA LEU A 436 6.94 -21.32 8.99
C LEU A 436 7.68 -20.00 9.25
N SER A 437 8.25 -19.41 8.20
CA SER A 437 9.02 -18.16 8.30
C SER A 437 8.16 -16.98 8.79
N PHE A 438 6.91 -16.88 8.35
CA PHE A 438 5.99 -15.84 8.80
C PHE A 438 5.65 -16.00 10.29
N PHE A 439 5.40 -17.24 10.75
CA PHE A 439 5.17 -17.49 12.17
C PHE A 439 6.41 -17.17 13.01
N PHE A 440 7.60 -17.56 12.55
CA PHE A 440 8.86 -17.19 13.20
C PHE A 440 9.01 -15.66 13.33
N LYS A 441 8.74 -14.91 12.25
CA LYS A 441 8.79 -13.44 12.30
C LYS A 441 7.73 -12.83 13.23
N LEU A 442 6.53 -13.41 13.31
CA LEU A 442 5.51 -13.00 14.29
C LEU A 442 6.04 -13.17 15.71
N TYR A 443 6.59 -14.35 16.02
CA TYR A 443 7.14 -14.65 17.34
C TYR A 443 8.24 -13.65 17.72
N LEU A 444 9.19 -13.39 16.82
CA LEU A 444 10.25 -12.41 17.08
C LEU A 444 9.70 -10.99 17.29
N TRP A 445 8.69 -10.60 16.50
CA TRP A 445 8.10 -9.26 16.58
C TRP A 445 7.36 -9.03 17.90
N ILE A 446 6.55 -9.99 18.36
CA ILE A 446 5.88 -9.91 19.66
C ILE A 446 6.90 -9.99 20.80
N THR A 447 7.91 -10.86 20.69
CA THR A 447 8.96 -10.98 21.70
C THR A 447 9.71 -9.66 21.89
N ALA A 448 10.09 -8.98 20.80
CA ALA A 448 10.75 -7.68 20.88
C ALA A 448 9.89 -6.60 21.59
N ASP A 449 8.57 -6.61 21.40
CA ASP A 449 7.64 -5.71 22.10
C ASP A 449 7.49 -6.05 23.59
N LEU A 450 7.40 -7.34 23.91
CA LEU A 450 7.36 -7.81 25.30
C LEU A 450 8.66 -7.46 26.07
N GLU A 451 9.81 -7.53 25.40
CA GLU A 451 11.10 -7.12 25.97
C GLU A 451 11.17 -5.61 26.19
N ALA A 452 10.78 -4.83 25.18
CA ALA A 452 10.77 -3.36 25.26
C ALA A 452 9.82 -2.85 26.37
N SER A 453 8.73 -3.56 26.64
CA SER A 453 7.80 -3.25 27.73
C SER A 453 8.23 -3.79 29.11
N GLY A 454 9.35 -4.53 29.19
CA GLY A 454 9.81 -5.17 30.42
C GLY A 454 8.91 -6.33 30.90
N SER A 455 8.09 -6.88 30.01
CA SER A 455 7.16 -7.98 30.32
C SER A 455 7.85 -9.34 30.40
N ILE A 456 9.01 -9.50 29.75
CA ILE A 456 9.87 -10.68 29.83
C ILE A 456 11.34 -10.27 29.96
N ILE A 457 12.17 -11.14 30.56
CA ILE A 457 13.62 -10.90 30.82
C ILE A 457 14.52 -11.54 29.75
N ARG A 458 13.95 -12.26 28.78
CA ARG A 458 14.73 -12.75 27.63
C ARG A 458 15.18 -11.56 26.79
N CYS A 459 16.37 -11.63 26.22
CA CYS A 459 16.88 -10.64 25.29
C CYS A 459 16.99 -11.38 23.95
N LEU A 460 16.15 -11.01 23.00
CA LEU A 460 16.15 -11.53 21.64
C LEU A 460 17.60 -11.47 21.15
N GLN A 461 18.12 -12.56 20.56
CA GLN A 461 19.50 -12.53 20.11
C GLN A 461 19.69 -11.34 19.15
N PRO A 462 20.75 -10.51 19.32
CA PRO A 462 20.93 -9.32 18.50
C PRO A 462 20.94 -9.59 17.00
N SER A 463 21.37 -10.78 16.59
CA SER A 463 21.34 -11.27 15.20
C SER A 463 19.93 -11.33 14.60
N TYR A 464 18.89 -11.52 15.42
CA TYR A 464 17.49 -11.65 14.99
C TYR A 464 16.74 -10.32 14.89
N LEU A 465 17.30 -9.21 15.41
CA LEU A 465 16.64 -7.90 15.38
C LEU A 465 16.35 -7.42 13.96
N SER A 466 17.22 -7.75 13.00
CA SER A 466 17.02 -7.39 11.58
C SER A 466 15.76 -8.03 10.98
N ALA A 467 15.32 -9.19 11.49
CA ALA A 467 14.12 -9.88 11.01
C ALA A 467 12.82 -9.18 11.46
N VAL A 468 12.86 -8.48 12.60
CA VAL A 468 11.72 -7.74 13.17
C VAL A 468 11.50 -6.40 12.44
N GLN A 469 12.57 -5.81 11.92
CA GLN A 469 12.50 -4.49 11.30
C GLN A 469 11.60 -4.50 10.05
N PRO A 470 10.59 -3.60 9.98
CA PRO A 470 9.80 -3.46 8.78
C PRO A 470 10.69 -2.95 7.65
N TYR A 471 10.42 -3.39 6.44
CA TYR A 471 11.12 -2.85 5.30
C TYR A 471 10.76 -1.38 5.09
N LYS A 472 11.77 -0.51 5.09
CA LYS A 472 11.63 0.87 4.67
C LYS A 472 12.21 1.03 3.27
N LYS A 473 11.39 1.51 2.34
CA LYS A 473 11.87 1.87 1.00
C LYS A 473 12.86 3.01 1.16
N VAL A 474 14.07 2.82 0.66
CA VAL A 474 15.11 3.85 0.68
C VAL A 474 14.89 4.76 -0.51
N THR A 475 14.93 6.07 -0.29
CA THR A 475 14.84 7.08 -1.33
C THR A 475 15.84 6.81 -2.46
N THR A 476 15.36 6.75 -3.70
CA THR A 476 16.22 6.53 -4.87
C THR A 476 17.20 7.69 -5.04
N LYS A 477 18.50 7.38 -5.14
CA LYS A 477 19.59 8.34 -5.40
C LYS A 477 20.46 7.83 -6.55
N GLY A 478 20.91 8.72 -7.43
CA GLY A 478 21.79 8.37 -8.53
C GLY A 478 22.59 9.57 -9.03
N VAL A 479 23.79 9.32 -9.55
CA VAL A 479 24.68 10.33 -10.16
C VAL A 479 25.00 9.89 -11.58
N GLN A 480 25.01 10.83 -12.53
CA GLN A 480 25.42 10.58 -13.91
C GLN A 480 26.55 11.54 -14.27
N ASN A 481 27.66 10.98 -14.73
CA ASN A 481 28.86 11.71 -15.12
C ASN A 481 29.10 11.49 -16.61
N TYR A 482 29.33 12.56 -17.35
CA TYR A 482 29.67 12.55 -18.77
C TYR A 482 30.51 13.79 -19.11
N GLU A 483 31.27 13.69 -20.19
CA GLU A 483 32.05 14.81 -20.72
C GLU A 483 31.23 15.60 -21.74
N ILE A 484 31.33 16.93 -21.70
CA ILE A 484 30.70 17.81 -22.68
C ILE A 484 31.78 18.40 -23.58
N VAL A 485 31.77 17.98 -24.85
CA VAL A 485 32.66 18.55 -25.88
C VAL A 485 31.87 19.58 -26.69
N LYS A 486 32.15 20.88 -26.47
CA LYS A 486 31.47 21.98 -27.19
C LYS A 486 32.28 22.45 -28.39
N HIS A 487 31.90 22.05 -29.59
CA HIS A 487 32.47 22.54 -30.86
C HIS A 487 31.47 23.36 -31.70
N GLY A 488 30.55 24.09 -31.06
CA GLY A 488 29.52 24.88 -31.77
C GLY A 488 28.49 24.03 -32.55
N LYS A 489 28.49 22.70 -32.36
CA LYS A 489 27.58 21.73 -32.98
C LYS A 489 26.79 20.97 -31.89
N PRO A 490 25.61 20.41 -32.19
CA PRO A 490 24.78 19.68 -31.21
C PRO A 490 25.38 18.33 -30.77
N VAL A 491 26.36 17.81 -31.50
CA VAL A 491 27.06 16.55 -31.17
C VAL A 491 27.77 16.69 -29.82
N GLY A 492 27.56 15.73 -28.92
CA GLY A 492 28.12 15.75 -27.55
C GLY A 492 27.32 16.58 -26.55
N SER A 493 26.23 17.23 -26.96
CA SER A 493 25.30 17.93 -26.05
C SER A 493 24.15 17.01 -25.62
N PRO A 494 23.67 17.09 -24.36
CA PRO A 494 22.54 16.30 -23.86
C PRO A 494 21.21 16.87 -24.38
N ILE A 495 20.98 16.75 -25.69
CA ILE A 495 19.76 17.27 -26.32
C ILE A 495 18.57 16.37 -25.93
N MET A 496 17.47 17.00 -25.52
CA MET A 496 16.21 16.32 -25.24
C MET A 496 15.72 15.58 -26.50
N HIS A 497 15.12 14.41 -26.32
CA HIS A 497 14.53 13.66 -27.44
C HIS A 497 13.47 14.52 -28.16
N LEU A 498 13.55 14.60 -29.49
CA LEU A 498 12.76 15.55 -30.31
C LEU A 498 11.25 15.44 -30.09
N SER A 499 10.75 14.23 -29.85
CA SER A 499 9.33 13.98 -29.59
C SER A 499 8.93 14.01 -28.12
N ALA A 500 9.85 14.24 -27.18
CA ALA A 500 9.58 14.06 -25.74
C ALA A 500 8.49 14.97 -25.18
N GLU A 501 8.25 16.14 -25.78
CA GLU A 501 7.15 17.01 -25.37
C GLU A 501 5.79 16.59 -25.99
N MET A 502 5.81 15.91 -27.14
CA MET A 502 4.61 15.39 -27.80
C MET A 502 4.16 14.05 -27.19
N GLN A 503 5.12 13.26 -26.71
CA GLN A 503 4.92 12.02 -25.95
C GLN A 503 4.35 12.32 -24.56
#